data_AF-A0A183C041-F1
#
_entry.id   AF-A0A183C041-F1
#
_cell.length_a   1.000
_cell.length_b   1.000
_cell.length_c   1.000
_cell.angle_alpha   90.00
_cell.angle_beta   90.00
_cell.angle_gamma   90.00
#
_symmetry.space_group_name_H-M   'P 1'
#
loop_
_entity.id
_entity.type
_entity.pdbx_description
1 polymer ?
#
loop_
_entity_poly.entity_id
_entity_poly.type
_entity_poly.pdbx_seq_one_letter_code
_entity_poly.pdbx_strand_id
1 'polypeptide(L)'
;EEAGALAETLKVFKQRHVNLTHIESRPSKVHVGCYEFMVEFAQDSDPDTLESIIRMFRRRAESAGLQAPRVQDFNSQIKQNKESVPWFPMKISDIDQFANRVLSYGAELDADHPGFTDPIYRARRKHFADIAANFRHGDKIPRVSTHRKRSAHGGPFTVRSG
;
A
#
# COMPACT_ATOMS: atom_id res chain seq x y z
N GLU A 1 19.29 22.00 12.43
CA GLU A 1 19.30 21.58 11.01
C GLU A 1 20.16 22.55 10.23
N GLU A 2 20.97 22.06 9.29
CA GLU A 2 21.76 22.90 8.39
C GLU A 2 21.03 23.07 7.06
N ALA A 3 21.16 24.25 6.44
CA ALA A 3 20.57 24.52 5.14
C ALA A 3 21.11 23.52 4.10
N GLY A 4 20.21 22.83 3.40
CA GLY A 4 20.58 21.86 2.35
C GLY A 4 20.82 20.42 2.81
N ALA A 5 20.65 20.09 4.09
CA ALA A 5 20.90 18.75 4.61
C ALA A 5 20.15 17.61 3.86
N LEU A 6 18.93 17.86 3.39
CA LEU A 6 18.17 16.90 2.58
C LEU A 6 18.83 16.68 1.21
N ALA A 7 19.27 17.74 0.54
CA ALA A 7 19.92 17.63 -0.76
C ALA A 7 21.22 16.81 -0.68
N GLU A 8 22.01 17.02 0.37
CA GLU A 8 23.21 16.20 0.64
C GLU A 8 22.86 14.74 0.91
N THR A 9 21.76 14.49 1.61
CA THR A 9 21.25 13.13 1.87
C THR A 9 20.84 12.44 0.56
N LEU A 10 20.15 13.15 -0.33
CA LEU A 10 19.66 12.59 -1.60
C LEU A 10 20.80 12.28 -2.60
N LYS A 11 21.94 12.98 -2.51
CA LYS A 11 23.12 12.68 -3.35
C LYS A 11 23.63 11.25 -3.18
N VAL A 12 23.40 10.62 -2.03
CA VAL A 12 23.78 9.22 -1.76
C VAL A 12 23.16 8.28 -2.79
N PHE A 13 21.87 8.45 -3.10
CA PHE A 13 21.17 7.60 -4.05
C PHE A 13 21.72 7.79 -5.47
N LYS A 14 21.98 9.05 -5.85
CA LYS A 14 22.61 9.37 -7.14
C LYS A 14 23.98 8.72 -7.30
N GLN A 15 24.83 8.77 -6.27
CA GLN A 15 26.16 8.16 -6.28
C GLN A 15 26.14 6.63 -6.35
N ARG A 16 25.05 6.02 -5.88
CA ARG A 16 24.83 4.56 -5.89
C ARG A 16 23.99 4.09 -7.07
N HIS A 17 23.65 4.98 -8.01
CA HIS A 17 22.78 4.70 -9.15
C HIS A 17 21.41 4.12 -8.77
N VAL A 18 20.87 4.52 -7.62
CA VAL A 18 19.53 4.12 -7.15
C VAL A 18 18.52 5.19 -7.55
N ASN A 19 17.52 4.80 -8.33
CA ASN A 19 16.42 5.66 -8.72
C ASN A 19 15.35 5.69 -7.62
N LEU A 20 14.81 6.89 -7.36
CA LEU A 20 13.72 7.11 -6.41
C LEU A 20 12.42 7.28 -7.18
N THR A 21 11.39 6.52 -6.84
CA THR A 21 10.06 6.61 -7.47
C THR A 21 9.17 7.61 -6.73
N HIS A 22 9.38 7.76 -5.43
CA HIS A 22 8.58 8.63 -4.58
C HIS A 22 9.41 9.10 -3.38
N ILE A 23 9.26 10.37 -3.03
CA ILE A 23 9.82 10.98 -1.83
C ILE A 23 8.72 11.82 -1.19
N GLU A 24 8.48 11.60 0.08
CA GLU A 24 7.52 12.37 0.85
C GLU A 24 8.14 12.82 2.16
N SER A 25 7.89 14.08 2.52
CA SER A 25 8.25 14.65 3.82
C SER A 25 7.00 14.98 4.62
N ARG A 26 7.00 14.68 5.92
CA ARG A 26 5.91 15.05 6.82
C ARG A 26 6.45 15.59 8.14
N PRO A 27 5.75 16.56 8.77
CA PRO A 27 6.07 16.92 10.15
C PRO A 27 5.97 15.68 11.06
N SER A 28 7.00 15.46 11.85
CA SER A 28 7.04 14.34 12.79
C SER A 28 5.98 14.53 13.88
N LYS A 29 5.22 13.47 14.15
CA LYS A 29 4.19 13.47 15.22
C LYS A 29 4.78 13.29 16.62
N VAL A 30 5.99 12.76 16.70
CA VAL A 30 6.66 12.39 17.95
C VAL A 30 7.64 13.47 18.40
N HIS A 31 8.39 14.01 17.45
CA HIS A 31 9.43 15.02 17.65
C HIS A 31 9.00 16.34 16.99
N VAL A 32 8.63 17.32 17.81
CA VAL A 32 8.22 18.66 17.35
C VAL A 32 9.37 19.33 16.61
N GLY A 33 9.07 19.97 15.48
CA GLY A 33 10.06 20.67 14.65
C GLY A 33 10.93 19.76 13.79
N CYS A 34 10.77 18.43 13.86
CA CYS A 34 11.44 17.49 12.97
C CYS A 34 10.54 17.10 11.79
N TYR A 35 11.16 16.57 10.74
CA TYR A 35 10.48 15.93 9.62
C TYR A 35 10.81 14.44 9.52
N GLU A 36 9.83 13.66 9.10
CA GLU A 36 9.96 12.28 8.68
C GLU A 36 9.99 12.24 7.15
N PHE A 37 10.89 11.42 6.59
CA PHE A 37 11.03 11.23 5.16
C PHE A 37 10.73 9.78 4.81
N MET A 38 9.81 9.59 3.88
CA MET A 38 9.51 8.30 3.27
C MET A 38 10.09 8.32 1.86
N VAL A 39 10.87 7.30 1.54
CA VAL A 39 11.57 7.18 0.26
C VAL A 39 11.28 5.81 -0.32
N GLU A 40 10.80 5.78 -1.56
CA GLU A 40 10.56 4.57 -2.31
C GLU A 40 11.59 4.45 -3.44
N PHE A 41 12.10 3.24 -3.62
CA PHE A 41 13.10 2.90 -4.62
C PHE A 41 12.46 2.21 -5.81
N ALA A 42 13.08 2.36 -6.99
CA ALA A 42 12.67 1.60 -8.17
C ALA A 42 12.85 0.09 -7.93
N GLN A 43 11.90 -0.72 -8.43
CA GLN A 43 11.85 -2.18 -8.17
C GLN A 43 13.05 -2.95 -8.73
N ASP A 44 13.74 -2.38 -9.72
CA ASP A 44 14.94 -2.92 -10.36
C ASP A 44 16.24 -2.55 -9.63
N SER A 45 16.14 -1.88 -8.46
CA SER A 45 17.30 -1.53 -7.65
C SER A 45 17.97 -2.78 -7.05
N ASP A 46 19.30 -2.80 -7.05
CA ASP A 46 20.11 -3.87 -6.46
C ASP A 46 19.90 -3.98 -4.94
N PRO A 47 19.46 -5.14 -4.42
CA PRO A 47 19.19 -5.36 -2.98
C PRO A 47 20.38 -5.07 -2.07
N ASP A 48 21.59 -5.50 -2.45
CA ASP A 48 22.79 -5.33 -1.64
C ASP A 48 23.19 -3.86 -1.52
N THR A 49 23.02 -3.11 -2.62
CA THR A 49 23.22 -1.66 -2.65
C THR A 49 22.22 -0.94 -1.74
N LEU A 50 20.93 -1.33 -1.77
CA LEU A 50 19.91 -0.76 -0.88
C LEU A 50 20.22 -1.04 0.59
N GLU A 51 20.58 -2.28 0.93
CA GLU A 51 20.96 -2.66 2.29
C GLU A 51 22.17 -1.84 2.78
N SER A 52 23.18 -1.65 1.93
CA SER A 52 24.35 -0.82 2.22
C SER A 52 23.98 0.63 2.53
N ILE A 53 23.03 1.21 1.77
CA ILE A 53 22.51 2.57 2.00
C ILE A 53 21.74 2.65 3.31
N ILE A 54 20.82 1.71 3.59
CA ILE A 54 20.04 1.65 4.83
C ILE A 54 20.98 1.56 6.04
N ARG A 55 21.96 0.65 5.99
CA ARG A 55 22.96 0.48 7.05
C ARG A 55 23.79 1.74 7.25
N MET A 56 24.11 2.46 6.17
CA MET A 56 24.81 3.74 6.25
C MET A 56 23.97 4.80 6.97
N PHE A 57 22.68 4.91 6.66
CA PHE A 57 21.78 5.85 7.35
C PHE A 57 21.58 5.49 8.83
N ARG A 58 21.45 4.20 9.17
CA ARG A 58 21.40 3.73 10.57
C ARG A 58 22.64 4.18 11.35
N ARG A 59 23.85 3.91 10.82
CA ARG A 59 25.11 4.36 11.46
C ARG A 59 25.20 5.86 11.64
N ARG A 60 24.77 6.65 10.64
CA ARG A 60 24.75 8.12 10.74
C ARG A 60 23.78 8.60 11.83
N ALA A 61 22.62 7.98 11.94
CA ALA A 61 21.65 8.29 12.99
C ALA A 61 22.20 7.97 14.38
N GLU A 62 22.79 6.79 14.56
CA GLU A 62 23.45 6.37 15.80
C GLU A 62 24.57 7.34 16.21
N SER A 63 25.43 7.70 15.25
CA SER A 63 26.54 8.64 15.48
C SER A 63 26.06 10.04 15.86
N ALA A 64 24.84 10.41 15.46
CA ALA A 64 24.18 11.67 15.83
C ALA A 64 23.45 11.60 17.18
N GLY A 65 23.60 10.51 17.94
CA GLY A 65 22.95 10.33 19.25
C GLY A 65 21.44 10.12 19.16
N LEU A 66 20.92 9.78 17.97
CA LEU A 66 19.51 9.47 17.77
C LEU A 66 19.25 8.03 18.23
N GLN A 67 18.45 7.85 19.29
CA GLN A 67 18.09 6.52 19.79
C GLN A 67 17.36 5.70 18.70
N ALA A 68 17.69 4.41 18.59
CA ALA A 68 17.28 3.50 17.51
C ALA A 68 15.76 3.18 17.47
N PRO A 69 15.19 2.77 16.31
CA PRO A 69 15.63 2.96 14.93
C PRO A 69 14.81 4.05 14.22
N ARG A 70 15.44 5.18 13.87
CA ARG A 70 14.81 6.23 13.02
C ARG A 70 14.82 5.91 11.52
N VAL A 71 15.43 4.80 11.13
CA VAL A 71 15.48 4.33 9.75
C VAL A 71 14.85 2.94 9.71
N GLN A 72 13.62 2.89 9.21
CA GLN A 72 12.84 1.67 9.06
C GLN A 72 12.81 1.27 7.59
N ASP A 73 12.98 -0.02 7.34
CA ASP A 73 12.88 -0.63 6.01
C ASP A 73 11.54 -1.37 5.93
N PHE A 74 10.67 -0.87 5.05
CA PHE A 74 9.33 -1.41 4.80
C PHE A 74 9.31 -2.13 3.46
N ASN A 75 9.78 -3.38 3.44
CA ASN A 75 9.75 -4.18 2.21
C ASN A 75 8.44 -4.98 2.09
N SER A 76 7.79 -4.91 0.93
CA SER A 76 6.50 -5.56 0.64
C SER A 76 6.59 -6.99 0.10
N GLN A 77 7.77 -7.44 -0.34
CA GLN A 77 7.93 -8.67 -1.12
C GLN A 77 8.85 -9.68 -0.42
N ILE A 78 9.98 -9.23 0.14
CA ILE A 78 11.00 -10.08 0.76
C ILE A 78 11.61 -9.31 1.93
N LYS A 79 11.72 -9.93 3.10
CA LYS A 79 12.53 -9.36 4.19
C LYS A 79 13.97 -9.23 3.69
N GLN A 80 14.40 -8.01 3.37
CA GLN A 80 15.77 -7.74 2.91
C GLN A 80 16.77 -8.15 3.99
N ASN A 81 16.41 -7.96 5.26
CA ASN A 81 17.18 -8.39 6.43
C ASN A 81 16.26 -8.78 7.59
N LYS A 82 16.84 -9.23 8.72
CA LYS A 82 16.09 -9.63 9.93
C LYS A 82 15.32 -8.47 10.59
N GLU A 83 15.76 -7.24 10.35
CA GLU A 83 15.21 -6.00 10.92
C GLU A 83 14.15 -5.35 10.00
N SER A 84 13.95 -5.86 8.78
CA SER A 84 12.93 -5.37 7.85
C SER A 84 11.54 -5.62 8.44
N VAL A 85 10.74 -4.55 8.46
CA VAL A 85 9.34 -4.59 8.89
C VAL A 85 8.48 -4.91 7.65
N PRO A 86 7.55 -5.88 7.73
CA PRO A 86 6.61 -6.10 6.65
C PRO A 86 5.89 -4.79 6.29
N TRP A 87 5.85 -4.46 5.00
CA TRP A 87 5.14 -3.28 4.55
C TRP A 87 3.67 -3.29 5.01
N PHE A 88 3.17 -2.12 5.41
CA PHE A 88 1.76 -1.88 5.72
C PHE A 88 1.35 -0.50 5.18
N PRO A 89 0.07 -0.31 4.81
CA PRO A 89 -0.42 0.98 4.30
C PRO A 89 -0.34 2.07 5.37
N MET A 90 0.28 3.20 5.05
CA MET A 90 0.41 4.35 5.96
C MET A 90 -0.62 5.45 5.66
N LYS A 91 -1.19 5.44 4.45
CA LYS A 91 -2.31 6.27 4.03
C LYS A 91 -3.48 5.40 3.59
N ILE A 92 -4.67 5.97 3.67
CA ILE A 92 -5.88 5.31 3.15
C ILE A 92 -5.79 5.04 1.63
N SER A 93 -5.08 5.89 0.87
CA SER A 93 -4.82 5.68 -0.56
C SER A 93 -3.92 4.47 -0.84
N ASP A 94 -3.10 4.05 0.13
CA ASP A 94 -2.19 2.93 -0.06
C ASP A 94 -2.95 1.59 -0.14
N ILE A 95 -4.22 1.58 0.27
CA ILE A 95 -5.13 0.43 0.11
C ILE A 95 -5.28 0.04 -1.36
N ASP A 96 -5.24 1.02 -2.27
CA ASP A 96 -5.36 0.79 -3.71
C ASP A 96 -4.22 -0.09 -4.25
N GLN A 97 -3.06 -0.10 -3.60
CA GLN A 97 -1.89 -0.90 -4.01
C GLN A 97 -2.12 -2.41 -3.90
N PHE A 98 -3.08 -2.84 -3.08
CA PHE A 98 -3.42 -4.25 -2.88
C PHE A 98 -4.90 -4.58 -3.05
N ALA A 99 -5.75 -3.61 -3.39
CA ALA A 99 -7.18 -3.80 -3.61
C ALA A 99 -7.51 -4.93 -4.61
N ASN A 100 -6.62 -5.18 -5.59
CA ASN A 100 -6.79 -6.20 -6.62
C ASN A 100 -6.16 -7.56 -6.28
N ARG A 101 -5.55 -7.72 -5.09
CA ARG A 101 -4.94 -8.98 -4.64
C ARG A 101 -6.00 -9.90 -4.01
N VAL A 102 -7.01 -10.26 -4.79
CA VAL A 102 -8.13 -11.11 -4.35
C VAL A 102 -7.72 -12.58 -4.41
N LEU A 103 -7.77 -13.27 -3.27
CA LEU A 103 -7.38 -14.69 -3.15
C LEU A 103 -8.49 -15.67 -3.57
N SER A 104 -9.75 -15.28 -3.45
CA SER A 104 -10.89 -16.16 -3.73
C SER A 104 -12.13 -15.34 -4.12
N TYR A 105 -13.01 -15.94 -4.93
CA TYR A 105 -14.31 -15.37 -5.28
C TYR A 105 -14.23 -13.98 -5.95
N GLY A 106 -13.24 -13.77 -6.82
CA GLY A 106 -13.19 -12.60 -7.70
C GLY A 106 -14.26 -12.65 -8.80
N ALA A 107 -13.83 -12.49 -10.06
CA ALA A 107 -14.72 -12.65 -11.20
C ALA A 107 -15.15 -14.11 -11.44
N GLU A 108 -14.31 -15.06 -11.04
CA GLU A 108 -14.54 -16.49 -11.23
C GLU A 108 -15.11 -17.14 -9.97
N LEU A 109 -15.95 -18.15 -10.21
CA LEU A 109 -16.63 -18.93 -9.19
C LEU A 109 -16.10 -20.36 -9.27
N ASP A 110 -16.00 -21.01 -8.12
CA ASP A 110 -15.72 -22.44 -8.04
C ASP A 110 -16.89 -23.26 -8.60
N ALA A 111 -16.62 -24.47 -9.08
CA ALA A 111 -17.62 -25.36 -9.68
C ALA A 111 -18.77 -25.69 -8.72
N ASP A 112 -18.49 -25.74 -7.41
CA ASP A 112 -19.47 -26.03 -6.36
C ASP A 112 -20.33 -24.80 -5.97
N HIS A 113 -20.09 -23.64 -6.58
CA HIS A 113 -20.89 -22.45 -6.31
C HIS A 113 -22.27 -22.56 -6.97
N PRO A 114 -23.38 -22.28 -6.28
CA PRO A 114 -24.75 -22.48 -6.82
C PRO A 114 -25.05 -21.63 -8.07
N GLY A 115 -24.34 -20.52 -8.23
CA GLY A 115 -24.40 -19.67 -9.43
C GLY A 115 -23.34 -19.96 -10.49
N PHE A 116 -22.58 -21.06 -10.40
CA PHE A 116 -21.47 -21.37 -11.31
C PHE A 116 -21.93 -21.57 -12.76
N THR A 117 -23.11 -22.18 -12.95
CA THR A 117 -23.67 -22.46 -14.28
C THR A 117 -24.62 -21.36 -14.78
N ASP A 118 -24.97 -20.38 -13.96
CA ASP A 118 -25.87 -19.28 -14.34
C ASP A 118 -25.08 -18.17 -15.07
N PRO A 119 -25.23 -18.02 -16.41
CA PRO A 119 -24.48 -17.05 -17.18
C PRO A 119 -24.83 -15.60 -16.81
N ILE A 120 -26.08 -15.32 -16.40
CA ILE A 120 -26.52 -13.98 -15.99
C ILE A 120 -25.89 -13.62 -14.65
N TYR A 121 -25.87 -14.57 -13.71
CA TYR A 121 -25.22 -14.38 -12.41
C TYR A 121 -23.70 -14.16 -12.56
N ARG A 122 -23.02 -14.96 -13.39
CA ARG A 122 -21.60 -14.79 -13.70
C ARG A 122 -21.30 -13.44 -14.34
N ALA A 123 -22.06 -13.04 -15.36
CA ALA A 123 -21.88 -11.75 -16.01
C ALA A 123 -22.05 -10.59 -15.03
N ARG A 124 -23.03 -10.69 -14.12
CA ARG A 124 -23.26 -9.69 -13.08
C ARG A 124 -22.15 -9.67 -12.02
N ARG A 125 -21.63 -10.83 -11.61
CA ARG A 125 -20.47 -10.93 -10.71
C ARG A 125 -19.23 -10.30 -11.33
N LYS A 126 -18.96 -10.59 -12.61
CA LYS A 126 -17.88 -9.98 -13.37
C LYS A 126 -18.01 -8.44 -13.39
N HIS A 127 -19.20 -7.92 -13.69
CA HIS A 127 -19.44 -6.47 -13.65
C HIS A 127 -19.08 -5.83 -12.30
N PHE A 128 -19.46 -6.46 -11.18
CA PHE A 128 -19.08 -5.95 -9.85
C PHE A 128 -17.57 -6.08 -9.56
N ALA A 129 -16.95 -7.19 -9.99
CA ALA A 129 -15.51 -7.38 -9.87
C ALA A 129 -14.75 -6.30 -10.67
N ASP A 130 -15.21 -5.97 -11.88
CA ASP A 130 -14.63 -4.93 -12.72
C ASP A 130 -14.77 -3.54 -12.07
N ILE A 131 -15.92 -3.24 -11.45
CA ILE A 131 -16.09 -1.99 -10.69
C ILE A 131 -15.08 -1.92 -9.54
N ALA A 132 -14.96 -2.99 -8.75
CA ALA A 132 -14.05 -3.03 -7.62
C ALA A 132 -12.58 -2.91 -8.06
N ALA A 133 -12.20 -3.59 -9.15
CA ALA A 133 -10.82 -3.62 -9.63
C ALA A 133 -10.30 -2.25 -10.11
N ASN A 134 -11.22 -1.43 -10.61
CA ASN A 134 -10.93 -0.10 -11.14
C ASN A 134 -11.18 1.03 -10.14
N PHE A 135 -11.83 0.76 -9.01
CA PHE A 135 -12.05 1.76 -7.97
C PHE A 135 -10.73 2.22 -7.37
N ARG A 136 -10.61 3.53 -7.12
CA ARG A 136 -9.50 4.15 -6.39
C ARG A 136 -10.00 4.99 -5.23
N HIS A 137 -9.17 5.14 -4.21
CA HIS A 137 -9.45 6.00 -3.08
C HIS A 137 -9.74 7.44 -3.56
N GLY A 138 -10.90 7.97 -3.15
CA GLY A 138 -11.40 9.28 -3.57
C GLY A 138 -12.51 9.20 -4.62
N ASP A 139 -12.66 8.06 -5.31
CA ASP A 139 -13.76 7.86 -6.24
C ASP A 139 -15.11 7.78 -5.51
N LYS A 140 -16.16 8.26 -6.18
CA LYS A 140 -17.53 8.01 -5.73
C LYS A 140 -17.90 6.56 -6.03
N ILE A 141 -18.31 5.83 -5.00
CA ILE A 141 -18.78 4.44 -5.12
C ILE A 141 -19.92 4.37 -6.17
N PRO A 142 -19.76 3.62 -7.28
CA PRO A 142 -20.79 3.53 -8.30
C PRO A 142 -22.09 2.92 -7.75
N ARG A 143 -23.21 3.60 -8.01
CA ARG A 143 -24.53 3.07 -7.65
C ARG A 143 -25.00 2.09 -8.72
N VAL A 144 -25.24 0.84 -8.33
CA VAL A 144 -25.77 -0.19 -9.23
C VAL A 144 -27.23 -0.47 -8.90
N SER A 145 -28.10 -0.44 -9.91
CA SER A 145 -29.53 -0.71 -9.73
C SER A 145 -29.78 -2.17 -9.33
N THR A 146 -30.54 -2.37 -8.25
CA THR A 146 -30.96 -3.70 -7.81
C THR A 146 -32.25 -4.11 -8.51
N HIS A 147 -32.19 -5.04 -9.47
CA HIS A 147 -33.41 -5.65 -10.02
C HIS A 147 -34.13 -6.51 -8.97
N ARG A 148 -35.48 -6.46 -9.00
CA ARG A 148 -36.43 -7.04 -8.03
C ARG A 148 -36.37 -8.57 -7.87
N LYS A 149 -35.71 -9.30 -8.78
CA LYS A 149 -35.45 -10.75 -8.65
C LYS A 149 -34.16 -11.03 -7.87
N ARG A 150 -33.99 -10.44 -6.69
CA ARG A 150 -33.13 -11.04 -5.66
C ARG A 150 -34.03 -12.01 -4.91
N SER A 151 -34.09 -13.27 -5.33
CA SER A 151 -34.81 -14.32 -4.60
C SER A 151 -34.28 -14.39 -3.18
N ALA A 152 -35.03 -13.83 -2.24
CA ALA A 152 -35.20 -14.26 -0.85
C ALA A 152 -33.97 -14.72 -0.02
N HIS A 153 -32.74 -14.24 -0.30
CA HIS A 153 -31.56 -14.50 0.55
C HIS A 153 -31.08 -13.25 1.31
N GLY A 154 -31.70 -12.10 1.07
CA GLY A 154 -31.60 -10.94 1.94
C GLY A 154 -32.95 -10.75 2.61
N GLY A 155 -33.06 -11.11 3.89
CA GLY A 155 -34.16 -10.62 4.72
C GLY A 155 -34.20 -9.08 4.72
N PRO A 156 -35.30 -8.46 5.14
CA PRO A 156 -35.40 -7.00 5.17
C PRO A 156 -34.29 -6.46 6.08
N PHE A 157 -33.31 -5.77 5.50
CA PHE A 157 -32.35 -4.98 6.25
C PHE A 157 -33.09 -3.77 6.82
N THR A 158 -33.54 -3.89 8.06
CA THR A 158 -34.06 -2.75 8.83
C THR A 158 -32.87 -1.87 9.18
N VAL A 159 -32.73 -0.73 8.50
CA VAL A 159 -31.84 0.35 8.95
C VAL A 159 -32.48 0.94 10.21
N ARG A 160 -31.97 0.57 11.39
CA ARG A 160 -32.24 1.33 12.61
C ARG A 160 -31.28 2.52 12.61
N SER A 161 -31.83 3.72 12.45
CA SER A 161 -31.15 4.96 12.81
C SER A 161 -31.16 5.07 14.34
N GLY A 162 -29.98 5.30 14.92
CA GLY A 162 -29.74 5.64 16.32
C GLY A 162 -28.51 6.51 16.38
#